data_AF-A0A258PZB1-F1
#
_entry.id   AF-A0A258PZB1-F1
#
_cell.length_a   1.000
_cell.length_b   1.000
_cell.length_c   1.000
_cell.angle_alpha   90.00
_cell.angle_beta   90.00
_cell.angle_gamma   90.00
#
_symmetry.space_group_name_H-M   'P 1'
#
loop_
_entity.id
_entity.type
_entity.pdbx_description
1 polymer ?
#
loop_
_entity_poly.entity_id
_entity_poly.type
_entity_poly.pdbx_seq_one_letter_code
_entity_poly.pdbx_strand_id
1 'polypeptide(L)'
;MRNHENEVIGVLQLINAKDSATQAIIPFSDSHQRLVESLASQAAIALSNHHLIEGLKSLFESFIKLIADAIDEKSPYTGGHCQRVPVLTMMLAEAANQSEHDAFKSFTLSAQELYELKIAAWLHDCGKVTTPESIMDKATKLETIFDRIHLIDERFELLKSQREANHLRKVVEAQAKGKLVNPKHLAHEINVIKKQLDDDKNFIRKVNYGSESMSTDDQTRVREIANYQYQNEAGQSVKFLSEDETNNLTIPKGTLTPEERQIINNHIVVTINMLESLPYPKGLRRVPEYAGGHHERMDGTGYPKGLRRDQMSIPARIMGVADIFEALTSKDRPYKKAKTLSDTLNILGNMKLNQHIDPDIFDLFIREKIYLRYAEMFLDSEQIDTIDESKIVGY
;
A
#
# COMPACT_ATOMS: atom_id res chain seq x y z
N MET A 1 10.91 48.94 -9.01
CA MET A 1 10.83 48.06 -7.81
C MET A 1 12.02 47.13 -7.87
N ARG A 2 12.87 47.08 -6.83
CA ARG A 2 14.08 46.24 -6.83
C ARG A 2 14.09 45.26 -5.67
N ASN A 3 14.58 44.04 -5.88
CA ASN A 3 14.77 43.05 -4.81
C ASN A 3 16.06 43.32 -4.00
N HIS A 4 16.37 42.45 -3.04
CA HIS A 4 17.55 42.54 -2.18
C HIS A 4 18.88 42.34 -2.93
N GLU A 5 18.84 41.76 -4.14
CA GLU A 5 19.98 41.63 -5.06
C GLU A 5 20.08 42.80 -6.04
N ASN A 6 19.26 43.85 -5.85
CA ASN A 6 19.19 45.05 -6.67
C ASN A 6 18.68 44.82 -8.11
N GLU A 7 18.06 43.66 -8.36
CA GLU A 7 17.42 43.34 -9.65
C GLU A 7 16.03 43.98 -9.74
N VAL A 8 15.65 44.42 -10.95
CA VAL A 8 14.34 45.04 -11.18
C VAL A 8 13.27 43.96 -11.30
N ILE A 9 12.43 43.83 -10.26
CA ILE A 9 11.34 42.84 -10.20
C ILE A 9 9.98 43.38 -10.63
N GLY A 10 9.90 44.68 -10.95
CA GLY A 10 8.67 45.31 -11.40
C GLY A 10 8.78 46.82 -11.60
N VAL A 11 7.79 47.37 -12.31
CA VAL A 11 7.66 48.80 -12.59
C VAL A 11 6.32 49.27 -12.06
N LEU A 12 6.33 50.36 -11.28
CA LEU A 12 5.13 51.05 -10.81
C LEU A 12 4.97 52.32 -11.63
N GLN A 13 3.86 52.44 -12.37
CA GLN A 13 3.56 53.60 -13.19
C GLN A 13 2.35 54.35 -12.62
N LEU A 14 2.48 55.67 -12.52
CA LEU A 14 1.39 56.57 -12.21
C LEU A 14 1.10 57.47 -13.41
N ILE A 15 -0.18 57.77 -13.61
CA ILE A 15 -0.66 58.54 -14.76
C ILE A 15 -1.61 59.62 -14.23
N ASN A 16 -1.49 60.84 -14.75
CA ASN A 16 -2.37 61.98 -14.48
C ASN A 16 -2.50 62.33 -12.98
N ALA A 17 -1.45 62.89 -12.36
CA ALA A 17 -1.62 63.51 -11.04
C ALA A 17 -2.69 64.61 -11.12
N LYS A 18 -3.60 64.65 -10.15
CA LYS A 18 -4.70 65.61 -10.11
C LYS A 18 -4.56 66.55 -8.92
N ASP A 19 -4.81 67.83 -9.16
CA ASP A 19 -4.94 68.80 -8.08
C ASP A 19 -6.20 68.53 -7.24
N SER A 20 -6.07 68.58 -5.91
CA SER A 20 -7.15 68.17 -4.99
C SER A 20 -8.37 69.09 -5.04
N ALA A 21 -8.20 70.36 -5.40
CA ALA A 21 -9.30 71.33 -5.44
C ALA A 21 -9.92 71.45 -6.83
N THR A 22 -9.11 71.44 -7.88
CA THR A 22 -9.53 71.74 -9.24
C THR A 22 -9.70 70.51 -10.13
N GLN A 23 -9.23 69.34 -9.69
CA GLN A 23 -9.19 68.09 -10.47
C GLN A 23 -8.40 68.16 -11.79
N ALA A 24 -7.71 69.28 -12.06
CA ALA A 24 -6.88 69.47 -13.23
C ALA A 24 -5.63 68.57 -13.17
N ILE A 25 -5.14 68.14 -14.34
CA ILE A 25 -3.92 67.34 -14.44
C ILE A 25 -2.72 68.25 -14.18
N ILE A 26 -1.88 67.85 -13.23
CA ILE A 26 -0.67 68.55 -12.82
C ILE A 26 0.56 67.63 -12.92
N PRO A 27 1.80 68.17 -12.98
CA PRO A 27 3.01 67.37 -12.86
C PRO A 27 3.15 66.70 -11.49
N PHE A 28 3.83 65.55 -11.42
CA PHE A 28 4.23 64.95 -10.15
C PHE A 28 5.36 65.79 -9.51
N SER A 29 5.24 66.10 -8.22
CA SER A 29 6.28 66.77 -7.45
C SER A 29 7.34 65.79 -6.92
N ASP A 30 8.50 66.30 -6.48
CA ASP A 30 9.53 65.49 -5.83
C ASP A 30 9.03 64.75 -4.58
N SER A 31 8.05 65.32 -3.87
CA SER A 31 7.41 64.65 -2.74
C SER A 31 6.58 63.45 -3.19
N HIS A 32 5.86 63.55 -4.32
CA HIS A 32 5.18 62.40 -4.92
C HIS A 32 6.18 61.34 -5.34
N GLN A 33 7.29 61.72 -5.98
CA GLN A 33 8.33 60.77 -6.39
C GLN A 33 8.89 59.98 -5.20
N ARG A 34 9.34 60.67 -4.14
CA ARG A 34 9.90 60.01 -2.94
C ARG A 34 8.89 59.07 -2.27
N LEU A 35 7.62 59.46 -2.18
CA LEU A 35 6.56 58.62 -1.62
C LEU A 35 6.37 57.36 -2.46
N VAL A 36 6.35 57.50 -3.79
CA VAL A 36 6.15 56.40 -4.73
C VAL A 36 7.34 55.45 -4.75
N GLU A 37 8.57 55.97 -4.63
CA GLU A 37 9.78 55.15 -4.48
C GLU A 37 9.75 54.33 -3.19
N SER A 38 9.28 54.92 -2.07
CA SER A 38 9.09 54.21 -0.81
C SER A 38 8.02 53.11 -0.93
N LEU A 39 6.88 53.40 -1.54
CA LEU A 39 5.82 52.42 -1.80
C LEU A 39 6.29 51.30 -2.72
N ALA A 40 7.00 51.66 -3.80
CA ALA A 40 7.58 50.70 -4.73
C ALA A 40 8.60 49.79 -4.03
N SER A 41 9.35 50.29 -3.05
CA SER A 41 10.30 49.50 -2.26
C SER A 41 9.58 48.52 -1.32
N GLN A 42 8.52 48.96 -0.63
CA GLN A 42 7.70 48.08 0.21
C GLN A 42 7.00 46.99 -0.62
N ALA A 43 6.42 47.36 -1.76
CA ALA A 43 5.79 46.42 -2.67
C ALA A 43 6.81 45.43 -3.25
N ALA A 44 8.05 45.86 -3.52
CA ALA A 44 9.12 44.98 -3.98
C ALA A 44 9.44 43.88 -2.95
N ILE A 45 9.57 44.27 -1.67
CA ILE A 45 9.82 43.32 -0.57
C ILE A 45 8.65 42.33 -0.44
N ALA A 46 7.40 42.81 -0.48
CA ALA A 46 6.22 41.97 -0.38
C ALA A 46 6.13 40.95 -1.53
N LEU A 47 6.36 41.39 -2.78
CA LEU A 47 6.38 40.51 -3.95
C LEU A 47 7.53 39.50 -3.90
N SER A 48 8.72 39.94 -3.51
CA SER A 48 9.88 39.06 -3.36
C SER A 48 9.64 37.97 -2.31
N ASN A 49 9.03 38.32 -1.18
CA ASN A 49 8.66 37.36 -0.14
C ASN A 49 7.58 36.39 -0.62
N HIS A 50 6.56 36.88 -1.32
CA HIS A 50 5.52 36.03 -1.89
C HIS A 50 6.11 35.02 -2.89
N HIS A 51 6.99 35.47 -3.80
CA HIS A 51 7.67 34.60 -4.75
C HIS A 51 8.56 33.56 -4.06
N LEU A 52 9.29 33.97 -3.01
CA LEU A 52 10.11 33.05 -2.21
C LEU A 52 9.26 31.97 -1.52
N ILE A 53 8.12 32.35 -0.95
CA ILE A 53 7.20 31.40 -0.30
C ILE A 53 6.61 30.42 -1.30
N GLU A 54 6.16 30.90 -2.47
CA GLU A 54 5.66 30.04 -3.55
C GLU A 54 6.76 29.10 -4.07
N GLY A 55 7.98 29.61 -4.24
CA GLY A 55 9.14 28.80 -4.62
C GLY A 55 9.46 27.70 -3.61
N LEU A 56 9.45 28.03 -2.30
CA LEU A 56 9.65 27.05 -1.23
C LEU A 56 8.53 26.00 -1.20
N LYS A 57 7.27 26.43 -1.39
CA LYS A 57 6.13 25.52 -1.47
C LYS A 57 6.26 24.56 -2.65
N SER A 58 6.60 25.08 -3.83
CA SER A 58 6.81 24.26 -5.02
C SER A 58 7.95 23.27 -4.84
N LEU A 59 9.07 23.69 -4.25
CA LEU A 59 10.20 22.80 -3.96
C LEU A 59 9.80 21.70 -2.97
N PHE A 60 9.05 22.06 -1.92
CA PHE A 60 8.56 21.11 -0.93
C PHE A 60 7.61 20.07 -1.55
N GLU A 61 6.66 20.50 -2.39
CA GLU A 61 5.78 19.59 -3.13
C GLU A 61 6.56 18.67 -4.07
N SER A 62 7.54 19.20 -4.81
CA SER A 62 8.40 18.40 -5.69
C SER A 62 9.21 17.37 -4.91
N PHE A 63 9.71 17.72 -3.73
CA PHE A 63 10.45 16.79 -2.87
C PHE A 63 9.54 15.67 -2.33
N ILE A 64 8.32 16.00 -1.92
CA ILE A 64 7.33 15.00 -1.47
C ILE A 64 7.02 14.01 -2.59
N LYS A 65 6.74 14.52 -3.81
CA LYS A 65 6.47 13.65 -4.96
C LYS A 65 7.67 12.77 -5.29
N LEU A 66 8.88 13.30 -5.25
CA LEU A 66 10.11 12.52 -5.48
C LEU A 66 10.25 11.37 -4.48
N ILE A 67 9.99 11.61 -3.18
CA ILE A 67 10.04 10.55 -2.17
C ILE A 67 8.94 9.52 -2.42
N ALA A 68 7.72 9.96 -2.69
CA ALA A 68 6.59 9.08 -2.98
C ALA A 68 6.86 8.19 -4.20
N ASP A 69 7.39 8.77 -5.29
CA ASP A 69 7.77 8.06 -6.50
C ASP A 69 8.88 7.04 -6.23
N ALA A 70 9.89 7.40 -5.43
CA ALA A 70 10.98 6.48 -5.06
C ALA A 70 10.51 5.31 -4.19
N ILE A 71 9.49 5.52 -3.35
CA ILE A 71 8.85 4.46 -2.57
C ILE A 71 8.02 3.56 -3.49
N ASP A 72 7.27 4.16 -4.41
CA ASP A 72 6.47 3.44 -5.39
C ASP A 72 7.34 2.60 -6.35
N GLU A 73 8.58 3.02 -6.65
CA GLU A 73 9.52 2.28 -7.51
C GLU A 73 10.19 1.11 -6.77
N LYS A 74 10.28 1.15 -5.44
CA LYS A 74 10.93 0.11 -4.63
C LYS A 74 10.20 -1.24 -4.71
N SER A 75 8.90 -1.22 -4.95
CA SER A 75 8.11 -2.41 -5.23
C SER A 75 7.50 -2.25 -6.61
N PRO A 76 7.63 -3.22 -7.53
CA PRO A 76 6.95 -3.16 -8.83
C PRO A 76 5.42 -3.06 -8.73
N TYR A 77 4.86 -3.16 -7.51
CA TYR A 77 3.43 -3.33 -7.22
C TYR A 77 2.74 -2.07 -6.72
N THR A 78 3.50 -1.00 -6.55
CA THR A 78 3.02 0.33 -6.11
C THR A 78 2.93 1.34 -7.25
N GLY A 79 3.01 0.90 -8.52
CA GLY A 79 3.05 1.75 -9.71
C GLY A 79 2.02 2.90 -9.71
N GLY A 80 2.45 4.10 -9.33
CA GLY A 80 1.63 5.31 -9.26
C GLY A 80 0.58 5.33 -8.14
N HIS A 81 0.62 4.39 -7.19
CA HIS A 81 -0.27 4.29 -6.04
C HIS A 81 -0.25 5.58 -5.21
N CYS A 82 0.95 6.04 -4.82
CA CYS A 82 1.09 7.27 -4.05
C CYS A 82 0.68 8.52 -4.85
N GLN A 83 0.55 8.43 -6.17
CA GLN A 83 0.04 9.50 -7.02
C GLN A 83 -1.50 9.49 -7.13
N ARG A 84 -2.11 8.30 -7.12
CA ARG A 84 -3.55 8.10 -7.31
C ARG A 84 -4.36 8.23 -6.03
N VAL A 85 -3.85 7.75 -4.89
CA VAL A 85 -4.52 7.89 -3.58
C VAL A 85 -4.83 9.36 -3.24
N PRO A 86 -3.93 10.34 -3.44
CA PRO A 86 -4.24 11.75 -3.27
C PRO A 86 -5.40 12.24 -4.13
N VAL A 87 -5.51 11.80 -5.39
CA VAL A 87 -6.59 12.22 -6.28
C VAL A 87 -7.94 11.77 -5.72
N LEU A 88 -8.06 10.49 -5.39
CA LEU A 88 -9.29 9.94 -4.82
C LEU A 88 -9.62 10.54 -3.45
N THR A 89 -8.61 10.74 -2.61
CA THR A 89 -8.76 11.43 -1.30
C THR A 89 -9.36 12.82 -1.49
N MET A 90 -8.87 13.61 -2.45
CA MET A 90 -9.40 14.94 -2.71
C MET A 90 -10.82 14.91 -3.28
N MET A 91 -11.13 13.97 -4.18
CA MET A 91 -12.50 13.81 -4.71
C MET A 91 -13.52 13.51 -3.59
N LEU A 92 -13.15 12.63 -2.66
CA LEU A 92 -13.96 12.31 -1.48
C LEU A 92 -14.09 13.50 -0.53
N ALA A 93 -12.98 14.20 -0.25
CA ALA A 93 -12.98 15.35 0.64
C ALA A 93 -13.81 16.51 0.10
N GLU A 94 -13.72 16.80 -1.19
CA GLU A 94 -14.52 17.82 -1.87
C GLU A 94 -16.02 17.47 -1.85
N ALA A 95 -16.37 16.21 -2.15
CA ALA A 95 -17.75 15.75 -2.07
C ALA A 95 -18.30 15.82 -0.64
N ALA A 96 -17.50 15.46 0.37
CA ALA A 96 -17.90 15.55 1.76
C ALA A 96 -18.10 17.01 2.20
N ASN A 97 -17.21 17.92 1.77
CA ASN A 97 -17.29 19.36 2.05
C ASN A 97 -18.52 20.03 1.41
N GLN A 98 -19.06 19.45 0.33
CA GLN A 98 -20.26 19.92 -0.39
C GLN A 98 -21.54 19.19 0.03
N SER A 99 -21.44 18.13 0.84
CA SER A 99 -22.58 17.29 1.17
C SER A 99 -23.48 17.92 2.23
N GLU A 100 -24.79 17.90 1.99
CA GLU A 100 -25.80 18.31 2.97
C GLU A 100 -26.21 17.18 3.94
N HIS A 101 -25.61 15.98 3.79
CA HIS A 101 -25.92 14.84 4.63
C HIS A 101 -25.51 15.10 6.10
N ASP A 102 -26.32 14.62 7.06
CA ASP A 102 -26.12 14.93 8.48
C ASP A 102 -24.71 14.57 9.01
N ALA A 103 -24.11 13.50 8.49
CA ALA A 103 -22.75 13.09 8.84
C ALA A 103 -21.65 14.10 8.44
N PHE A 104 -21.89 14.92 7.42
CA PHE A 104 -20.94 15.90 6.87
C PHE A 104 -21.38 17.36 7.05
N LYS A 105 -22.58 17.61 7.59
CA LYS A 105 -23.14 18.94 7.76
C LYS A 105 -22.28 19.92 8.57
N SER A 106 -21.48 19.40 9.50
CA SER A 106 -20.53 20.18 10.31
C SER A 106 -19.09 20.10 9.80
N PHE A 107 -18.86 19.35 8.74
CA PHE A 107 -17.55 19.17 8.13
C PHE A 107 -17.33 20.24 7.08
N THR A 108 -16.29 21.06 7.28
CA THR A 108 -15.80 21.92 6.22
C THR A 108 -14.28 21.98 6.25
N LEU A 109 -13.67 22.03 5.06
CA LEU A 109 -12.24 22.25 4.89
C LEU A 109 -12.02 23.51 4.06
N SER A 110 -11.21 24.42 4.59
CA SER A 110 -10.70 25.54 3.79
C SER A 110 -9.66 25.07 2.77
N ALA A 111 -9.32 25.94 1.80
CA ALA A 111 -8.30 25.62 0.79
C ALA A 111 -6.94 25.22 1.38
N GLN A 112 -6.57 25.81 2.54
CA GLN A 112 -5.34 25.45 3.24
C GLN A 112 -5.41 24.05 3.87
N GLU A 113 -6.58 23.62 4.32
CA GLU A 113 -6.76 22.32 4.99
C GLU A 113 -6.94 21.19 3.97
N LEU A 114 -7.56 21.50 2.82
CA LEU A 114 -7.53 20.62 1.65
C LEU A 114 -6.10 20.40 1.15
N TYR A 115 -5.29 21.46 1.13
CA TYR A 115 -3.87 21.34 0.82
C TYR A 115 -3.13 20.47 1.85
N GLU A 116 -3.40 20.65 3.14
CA GLU A 116 -2.84 19.83 4.21
C GLU A 116 -3.19 18.33 4.05
N LEU A 117 -4.45 18.02 3.76
CA LEU A 117 -4.90 16.66 3.47
C LEU A 117 -4.22 16.07 2.23
N LYS A 118 -4.05 16.86 1.17
CA LYS A 118 -3.32 16.45 -0.03
C LYS A 118 -1.88 16.05 0.30
N ILE A 119 -1.18 16.85 1.11
CA ILE A 119 0.18 16.53 1.56
C ILE A 119 0.21 15.23 2.38
N ALA A 120 -0.76 15.03 3.27
CA ALA A 120 -0.88 13.79 4.03
C ALA A 120 -1.09 12.57 3.13
N ALA A 121 -1.96 12.68 2.12
CA ALA A 121 -2.21 11.61 1.17
C ALA A 121 -0.97 11.23 0.36
N TRP A 122 -0.11 12.19 0.00
CA TRP A 122 1.16 11.88 -0.67
C TRP A 122 2.18 11.17 0.24
N LEU A 123 2.10 11.40 1.55
CA LEU A 123 3.09 10.92 2.52
C LEU A 123 2.61 9.73 3.37
N HIS A 124 1.39 9.24 3.14
CA HIS A 124 0.76 8.21 3.98
C HIS A 124 1.61 6.94 4.11
N ASP A 125 2.31 6.58 3.04
CA ASP A 125 3.13 5.40 2.96
C ASP A 125 4.64 5.65 3.08
N CYS A 126 5.05 6.84 3.52
CA CYS A 126 6.47 7.19 3.54
C CYS A 126 7.35 6.23 4.38
N GLY A 127 6.77 5.55 5.37
CA GLY A 127 7.44 4.55 6.19
C GLY A 127 7.78 3.23 5.49
N LYS A 128 7.19 2.93 4.32
CA LYS A 128 7.52 1.75 3.49
C LYS A 128 8.99 1.75 3.03
N VAL A 129 9.68 2.89 3.10
CA VAL A 129 11.12 3.01 2.87
C VAL A 129 11.93 2.02 3.72
N THR A 130 11.45 1.67 4.92
CA THR A 130 12.12 0.75 5.84
C THR A 130 11.72 -0.72 5.70
N THR A 131 10.63 -1.01 4.99
CA THR A 131 10.11 -2.38 4.85
C THR A 131 10.96 -3.17 3.85
N PRO A 132 11.44 -4.38 4.18
CA PRO A 132 12.19 -5.22 3.24
C PRO A 132 11.35 -5.64 2.03
N GLU A 133 11.92 -5.56 0.82
CA GLU A 133 11.27 -5.97 -0.44
C GLU A 133 10.84 -7.45 -0.39
N SER A 134 11.70 -8.33 0.13
CA SER A 134 11.44 -9.76 0.32
C SER A 134 10.19 -10.08 1.17
N ILE A 135 9.70 -9.12 1.95
CA ILE A 135 8.48 -9.26 2.76
C ILE A 135 7.32 -8.53 2.10
N MET A 136 7.55 -7.32 1.58
CA MET A 136 6.53 -6.52 0.90
C MET A 136 5.97 -7.25 -0.32
N ASP A 137 6.85 -7.90 -1.07
CA ASP A 137 6.58 -8.48 -2.38
C ASP A 137 6.41 -10.00 -2.34
N LYS A 138 6.39 -10.59 -1.12
CA LYS A 138 6.34 -12.03 -0.88
C LYS A 138 5.12 -12.70 -1.54
N ALA A 139 5.37 -13.35 -2.66
CA ALA A 139 4.40 -13.97 -3.56
C ALA A 139 3.97 -15.37 -3.15
N THR A 140 4.90 -16.12 -2.58
CA THR A 140 4.69 -17.50 -2.13
C THR A 140 5.05 -17.64 -0.65
N LYS A 141 4.53 -18.67 0.00
CA LYS A 141 4.73 -18.90 1.43
C LYS A 141 6.21 -19.14 1.76
N LEU A 142 6.96 -19.79 0.87
CA LEU A 142 8.36 -20.13 1.06
C LEU A 142 9.35 -19.06 0.59
N GLU A 143 8.85 -17.99 -0.02
CA GLU A 143 9.69 -16.90 -0.50
C GLU A 143 10.35 -16.13 0.64
N THR A 144 11.62 -15.84 0.43
CA THR A 144 12.47 -15.05 1.32
C THR A 144 13.25 -14.07 0.43
N ILE A 145 14.59 -14.13 0.43
CA ILE A 145 15.39 -13.48 -0.62
C ILE A 145 15.13 -14.13 -1.99
N PHE A 146 14.73 -15.41 -2.00
CA PHE A 146 14.26 -16.15 -3.17
C PHE A 146 13.22 -17.20 -2.74
N ASP A 147 12.45 -17.74 -3.70
CA ASP A 147 11.53 -18.85 -3.44
C ASP A 147 12.28 -20.17 -3.23
N ARG A 148 12.16 -20.72 -2.02
CA ARG A 148 12.83 -21.97 -1.62
C ARG A 148 12.15 -23.23 -2.15
N ILE A 149 11.06 -23.13 -2.92
CA ILE A 149 10.36 -24.29 -3.48
C ILE A 149 11.29 -25.22 -4.27
N HIS A 150 12.25 -24.66 -5.00
CA HIS A 150 13.23 -25.45 -5.78
C HIS A 150 14.15 -26.28 -4.88
N LEU A 151 14.49 -25.80 -3.68
CA LEU A 151 15.26 -26.57 -2.71
C LEU A 151 14.47 -27.76 -2.17
N ILE A 152 13.16 -27.59 -1.97
CA ILE A 152 12.27 -28.68 -1.56
C ILE A 152 12.09 -29.68 -2.70
N ASP A 153 11.98 -29.20 -3.94
CA ASP A 153 11.91 -30.05 -5.14
C ASP A 153 13.13 -30.98 -5.24
N GLU A 154 14.32 -30.46 -4.98
CA GLU A 154 15.57 -31.23 -4.94
C GLU A 154 15.61 -32.21 -3.75
N ARG A 155 15.14 -31.80 -2.57
CA ARG A 155 15.02 -32.71 -1.42
C ARG A 155 14.08 -33.88 -1.72
N PHE A 156 13.01 -33.68 -2.48
CA PHE A 156 12.15 -34.78 -2.93
C PHE A 156 12.89 -35.75 -3.86
N GLU A 157 13.73 -35.27 -4.79
CA GLU A 157 14.58 -36.13 -5.64
C GLU A 157 15.60 -36.92 -4.82
N LEU A 158 16.22 -36.27 -3.83
CA LEU A 158 17.13 -36.92 -2.88
C LEU A 158 16.40 -38.00 -2.07
N LEU A 159 15.22 -37.69 -1.53
CA LEU A 159 14.42 -38.63 -0.74
C LEU A 159 13.98 -39.84 -1.57
N LYS A 160 13.57 -39.63 -2.83
CA LYS A 160 13.26 -40.71 -3.79
C LYS A 160 14.48 -41.63 -3.98
N SER A 161 15.64 -41.04 -4.26
CA SER A 161 16.89 -41.77 -4.47
C SER A 161 17.32 -42.55 -3.22
N GLN A 162 17.22 -41.95 -2.03
CA GLN A 162 17.58 -42.60 -0.77
C GLN A 162 16.62 -43.74 -0.41
N ARG A 163 15.30 -43.56 -0.59
CA ARG A 163 14.33 -44.63 -0.33
C ARG A 163 14.51 -45.81 -1.28
N GLU A 164 14.77 -45.54 -2.56
CA GLU A 164 15.10 -46.58 -3.54
C GLU A 164 16.38 -47.33 -3.16
N ALA A 165 17.47 -46.61 -2.84
CA ALA A 165 18.73 -47.23 -2.43
C ALA A 165 18.56 -48.08 -1.15
N ASN A 166 17.84 -47.60 -0.15
CA ASN A 166 17.57 -48.33 1.09
C ASN A 166 16.73 -49.59 0.83
N HIS A 167 15.75 -49.50 -0.07
CA HIS A 167 14.90 -50.63 -0.43
C HIS A 167 15.69 -51.70 -1.21
N LEU A 168 16.52 -51.29 -2.17
CA LEU A 168 17.44 -52.19 -2.88
C LEU A 168 18.45 -52.87 -1.94
N ARG A 169 19.03 -52.15 -0.97
CA ARG A 169 19.91 -52.75 0.06
C ARG A 169 19.22 -53.84 0.86
N LYS A 170 17.97 -53.59 1.32
CA LYS A 170 17.16 -54.59 2.03
C LYS A 170 16.91 -55.84 1.19
N VAL A 171 16.69 -55.67 -0.12
CA VAL A 171 16.56 -56.78 -1.06
C VAL A 171 17.84 -57.59 -1.17
N VAL A 172 18.99 -56.93 -1.34
CA VAL A 172 20.30 -57.59 -1.41
C VAL A 172 20.58 -58.38 -0.14
N GLU A 173 20.30 -57.81 1.03
CA GLU A 173 20.44 -58.51 2.32
C GLU A 173 19.47 -59.71 2.45
N ALA A 174 18.23 -59.59 1.95
CA ALA A 174 17.26 -60.67 1.96
C ALA A 174 17.67 -61.83 1.04
N GLN A 175 18.18 -61.51 -0.16
CA GLN A 175 18.73 -62.50 -1.09
C GLN A 175 19.97 -63.19 -0.52
N ALA A 176 20.87 -62.45 0.14
CA ALA A 176 22.02 -63.01 0.84
C ALA A 176 21.62 -63.99 1.96
N LYS A 177 20.43 -63.81 2.55
CA LYS A 177 19.82 -64.72 3.54
C LYS A 177 18.98 -65.85 2.91
N GLY A 178 19.06 -66.04 1.59
CA GLY A 178 18.38 -67.13 0.86
C GLY A 178 16.89 -66.91 0.58
N LYS A 179 16.35 -65.70 0.78
CA LYS A 179 14.95 -65.40 0.43
C LYS A 179 14.81 -65.17 -1.07
N LEU A 180 13.79 -65.78 -1.67
CA LEU A 180 13.36 -65.48 -3.04
C LEU A 180 12.78 -64.06 -3.10
N VAL A 181 13.33 -63.22 -3.97
CA VAL A 181 12.82 -61.87 -4.24
C VAL A 181 12.31 -61.81 -5.67
N ASN A 182 11.08 -61.33 -5.85
CA ASN A 182 10.47 -61.14 -7.17
C ASN A 182 10.82 -59.74 -7.71
N PRO A 183 11.58 -59.62 -8.81
CA PRO A 183 11.97 -58.33 -9.38
C PRO A 183 10.78 -57.43 -9.80
N LYS A 184 9.66 -58.03 -10.24
CA LYS A 184 8.47 -57.27 -10.62
C LYS A 184 7.76 -56.66 -9.41
N HIS A 185 7.72 -57.40 -8.30
CA HIS A 185 7.13 -56.90 -7.05
C HIS A 185 7.97 -55.75 -6.48
N LEU A 186 9.30 -55.91 -6.48
CA LEU A 186 10.25 -54.88 -6.09
C LEU A 186 10.10 -53.59 -6.91
N ALA A 187 10.07 -53.71 -8.25
CA ALA A 187 9.87 -52.56 -9.12
C ALA A 187 8.52 -51.86 -8.85
N HIS A 188 7.48 -52.63 -8.54
CA HIS A 188 6.18 -52.08 -8.18
C HIS A 188 6.23 -51.30 -6.85
N GLU A 189 6.85 -51.84 -5.80
CA GLU A 189 6.99 -51.16 -4.50
C GLU A 189 7.76 -49.84 -4.62
N ILE A 190 8.87 -49.82 -5.36
CA ILE A 190 9.65 -48.61 -5.63
C ILE A 190 8.80 -47.57 -6.39
N ASN A 191 8.08 -48.01 -7.43
CA ASN A 191 7.22 -47.13 -8.22
C ASN A 191 6.09 -46.51 -7.39
N VAL A 192 5.49 -47.28 -6.47
CA VAL A 192 4.46 -46.76 -5.55
C VAL A 192 5.06 -45.67 -4.64
N ILE A 193 6.26 -45.88 -4.09
CA ILE A 193 6.94 -44.88 -3.24
C ILE A 193 7.26 -43.62 -4.04
N LYS A 194 7.81 -43.75 -5.25
CA LYS A 194 8.15 -42.61 -6.12
C LYS A 194 6.90 -41.81 -6.47
N LYS A 195 5.82 -42.49 -6.86
CA LYS A 195 4.55 -41.84 -7.17
C LYS A 195 3.98 -41.06 -5.99
N GLN A 196 3.98 -41.65 -4.78
CA GLN A 196 3.54 -40.94 -3.58
C GLN A 196 4.36 -39.67 -3.33
N LEU A 197 5.69 -39.74 -3.49
CA LEU A 197 6.56 -38.57 -3.32
C LEU A 197 6.36 -37.51 -4.40
N ASP A 198 6.03 -37.89 -5.64
CA ASP A 198 5.67 -36.95 -6.69
C ASP A 198 4.31 -36.27 -6.40
N ASP A 199 3.34 -37.01 -5.87
CA ASP A 199 2.05 -36.46 -5.43
C ASP A 199 2.22 -35.46 -4.27
N ASP A 200 3.10 -35.77 -3.32
CA ASP A 200 3.43 -34.86 -2.20
C ASP A 200 4.22 -33.64 -2.65
N LYS A 201 5.15 -33.78 -3.60
CA LYS A 201 5.86 -32.67 -4.24
C LYS A 201 4.90 -31.70 -4.93
N ASN A 202 3.97 -32.23 -5.73
CA ASN A 202 2.95 -31.42 -6.40
C ASN A 202 2.00 -30.73 -5.40
N PHE A 203 1.66 -31.42 -4.31
CA PHE A 203 0.89 -30.84 -3.22
C PHE A 203 1.62 -29.66 -2.57
N ILE A 204 2.90 -29.81 -2.20
CA ILE A 204 3.71 -28.73 -1.59
C ILE A 204 3.81 -27.52 -2.52
N ARG A 205 4.04 -27.74 -3.83
CA ARG A 205 4.03 -26.66 -4.83
C ARG A 205 2.70 -25.91 -4.86
N LYS A 206 1.58 -26.63 -4.79
CA LYS A 206 0.25 -26.02 -4.77
C LYS A 206 0.02 -25.16 -3.53
N VAL A 207 0.34 -25.68 -2.33
CA VAL A 207 0.09 -24.94 -1.08
C VAL A 207 1.11 -23.83 -0.81
N ASN A 208 2.23 -23.79 -1.56
CA ASN A 208 3.17 -22.69 -1.53
C ASN A 208 2.55 -21.38 -2.04
N TYR A 209 1.56 -21.45 -2.94
CA TYR A 209 0.82 -20.26 -3.34
C TYR A 209 -0.14 -19.81 -2.23
N GLY A 210 -0.12 -18.53 -1.89
CA GLY A 210 -1.05 -17.97 -0.91
C GLY A 210 -2.50 -18.02 -1.37
N SER A 211 -3.40 -18.45 -0.50
CA SER A 211 -4.84 -18.52 -0.75
C SER A 211 -5.63 -17.69 0.27
N GLU A 212 -6.92 -17.46 0.01
CA GLU A 212 -7.81 -16.79 0.97
C GLU A 212 -8.04 -17.62 2.24
N SER A 213 -7.96 -18.95 2.12
CA SER A 213 -8.01 -19.90 3.23
C SER A 213 -7.27 -21.20 2.88
N MET A 214 -6.70 -21.85 3.88
CA MET A 214 -6.09 -23.18 3.81
C MET A 214 -6.77 -24.11 4.81
N SER A 215 -7.18 -25.30 4.35
CA SER A 215 -7.89 -26.26 5.19
C SER A 215 -7.00 -26.84 6.29
N THR A 216 -7.61 -27.29 7.39
CA THR A 216 -6.89 -28.00 8.46
C THR A 216 -6.28 -29.32 7.98
N ASP A 217 -6.92 -29.97 7.01
CA ASP A 217 -6.47 -31.22 6.41
C ASP A 217 -5.20 -30.98 5.58
N ASP A 218 -5.18 -29.92 4.76
CA ASP A 218 -3.98 -29.54 4.03
C ASP A 218 -2.83 -29.18 4.98
N GLN A 219 -3.11 -28.44 6.07
CA GLN A 219 -2.08 -28.11 7.05
C GLN A 219 -1.55 -29.36 7.75
N THR A 220 -2.40 -30.33 8.04
CA THR A 220 -2.02 -31.61 8.64
C THR A 220 -1.14 -32.40 7.68
N ARG A 221 -1.53 -32.48 6.39
CA ARG A 221 -0.73 -33.12 5.35
C ARG A 221 0.65 -32.48 5.19
N VAL A 222 0.76 -31.15 5.26
CA VAL A 222 2.08 -30.48 5.27
C VAL A 222 2.93 -30.95 6.46
N ARG A 223 2.34 -31.04 7.66
CA ARG A 223 3.04 -31.51 8.87
C ARG A 223 3.44 -32.98 8.79
N GLU A 224 2.66 -33.82 8.11
CA GLU A 224 3.01 -35.22 7.84
C GLU A 224 4.22 -35.32 6.91
N ILE A 225 4.21 -34.56 5.80
CA ILE A 225 5.33 -34.47 4.86
C ILE A 225 6.58 -33.91 5.56
N ALA A 226 6.42 -32.90 6.42
CA ALA A 226 7.52 -32.31 7.19
C ALA A 226 8.28 -33.35 8.03
N ASN A 227 7.57 -34.35 8.56
CA ASN A 227 8.14 -35.38 9.41
C ASN A 227 8.83 -36.52 8.67
N TYR A 228 8.79 -36.54 7.32
CA TYR A 228 9.59 -37.48 6.55
C TYR A 228 11.06 -37.36 6.96
N GLN A 229 11.74 -38.51 7.05
CA GLN A 229 13.14 -38.57 7.43
C GLN A 229 13.99 -38.80 6.18
N TYR A 230 15.06 -38.03 6.04
CA TYR A 230 16.08 -38.23 5.03
C TYR A 230 17.47 -38.02 5.65
N GLN A 231 18.51 -38.56 4.99
CA GLN A 231 19.89 -38.32 5.39
C GLN A 231 20.41 -37.04 4.74
N ASN A 232 20.89 -36.11 5.56
CA ASN A 232 21.58 -34.92 5.07
C ASN A 232 23.02 -35.25 4.61
N GLU A 233 23.75 -34.22 4.18
CA GLU A 233 25.16 -34.33 3.76
C GLU A 233 26.10 -34.90 4.84
N ALA A 234 25.77 -34.69 6.12
CA ALA A 234 26.51 -35.23 7.25
C ALA A 234 26.11 -36.68 7.61
N GLY A 235 25.20 -37.30 6.85
CA GLY A 235 24.67 -38.64 7.10
C GLY A 235 23.67 -38.72 8.26
N GLN A 236 23.26 -37.59 8.82
CA GLN A 236 22.32 -37.52 9.95
C GLN A 236 20.88 -37.61 9.45
N SER A 237 20.04 -38.36 10.17
CA SER A 237 18.60 -38.39 9.93
C SER A 237 17.97 -37.10 10.43
N VAL A 238 17.37 -36.34 9.51
CA VAL A 238 16.70 -35.08 9.83
C VAL A 238 15.30 -35.05 9.24
N LYS A 239 14.44 -34.16 9.78
CA LYS A 239 13.12 -33.86 9.22
C LYS A 239 13.27 -33.27 7.82
N PHE A 240 12.31 -33.60 6.95
CA PHE A 240 12.31 -33.22 5.54
C PHE A 240 12.11 -31.71 5.34
N LEU A 241 11.18 -31.13 6.09
CA LEU A 241 10.99 -29.68 6.19
C LEU A 241 11.54 -29.18 7.52
N SER A 242 12.17 -28.02 7.47
CA SER A 242 12.52 -27.26 8.67
C SER A 242 11.25 -26.74 9.38
N GLU A 243 11.41 -26.32 10.63
CA GLU A 243 10.31 -25.70 11.39
C GLU A 243 9.83 -24.41 10.70
N ASP A 244 10.77 -23.60 10.19
CA ASP A 244 10.47 -22.40 9.43
C ASP A 244 9.66 -22.68 8.14
N GLU A 245 10.09 -23.64 7.31
CA GLU A 245 9.35 -24.03 6.09
C GLU A 245 7.95 -24.58 6.43
N THR A 246 7.84 -25.35 7.51
CA THR A 246 6.55 -25.89 7.97
C THR A 246 5.62 -24.77 8.43
N ASN A 247 6.13 -23.81 9.21
CA ASN A 247 5.37 -22.66 9.69
C ASN A 247 4.86 -21.82 8.51
N ASN A 248 5.73 -21.55 7.53
CA ASN A 248 5.37 -20.84 6.31
C ASN A 248 4.30 -21.59 5.51
N LEU A 249 4.49 -22.88 5.20
CA LEU A 249 3.54 -23.64 4.37
C LEU A 249 2.18 -23.86 5.02
N THR A 250 2.10 -23.77 6.37
CA THR A 250 0.86 -23.94 7.13
C THR A 250 0.12 -22.63 7.43
N ILE A 251 0.57 -21.49 6.87
CA ILE A 251 -0.14 -20.20 7.01
C ILE A 251 -1.60 -20.35 6.54
N PRO A 252 -2.58 -19.97 7.37
CA PRO A 252 -4.00 -20.20 7.07
C PRO A 252 -4.55 -19.29 5.98
N LYS A 253 -4.00 -18.06 5.83
CA LYS A 253 -4.46 -17.07 4.84
C LYS A 253 -3.29 -16.21 4.35
N GLY A 254 -3.15 -16.11 3.03
CA GLY A 254 -2.07 -15.37 2.38
C GLY A 254 -0.70 -16.06 2.48
N THR A 255 0.36 -15.26 2.43
CA THR A 255 1.77 -15.71 2.36
C THR A 255 2.62 -15.30 3.56
N LEU A 256 2.08 -14.42 4.41
CA LEU A 256 2.83 -13.79 5.50
C LEU A 256 2.59 -14.51 6.83
N THR A 257 3.67 -14.80 7.52
CA THR A 257 3.67 -15.20 8.93
C THR A 257 3.18 -14.04 9.82
N PRO A 258 2.76 -14.32 11.08
CA PRO A 258 2.44 -13.26 12.04
C PRO A 258 3.58 -12.26 12.23
N GLU A 259 4.82 -12.73 12.25
CA GLU A 259 6.03 -11.93 12.44
C GLU A 259 6.29 -11.04 11.21
N GLU A 260 6.20 -11.59 10.00
CA GLU A 260 6.30 -10.80 8.76
C GLU A 260 5.19 -9.76 8.66
N ARG A 261 3.97 -10.09 9.08
CA ARG A 261 2.85 -9.14 9.13
C ARG A 261 3.13 -7.98 10.09
N GLN A 262 3.78 -8.22 11.22
CA GLN A 262 4.19 -7.15 12.13
C GLN A 262 5.22 -6.22 11.47
N ILE A 263 6.17 -6.78 10.72
CA ILE A 263 7.15 -6.00 9.96
C ILE A 263 6.45 -5.11 8.93
N ILE A 264 5.48 -5.65 8.19
CA ILE A 264 4.68 -4.84 7.27
C ILE A 264 3.94 -3.75 8.05
N ASN A 265 3.14 -4.09 9.06
CA ASN A 265 2.35 -3.11 9.81
C ASN A 265 3.19 -2.00 10.46
N ASN A 266 4.46 -2.27 10.77
CA ASN A 266 5.39 -1.28 11.32
C ASN A 266 5.64 -0.09 10.38
N HIS A 267 5.38 -0.20 9.07
CA HIS A 267 5.52 0.94 8.15
C HIS A 267 4.70 2.15 8.60
N ILE A 268 3.53 1.97 9.21
CA ILE A 268 2.72 3.09 9.71
C ILE A 268 3.32 3.73 10.94
N VAL A 269 3.90 2.95 11.84
CA VAL A 269 4.64 3.48 12.99
C VAL A 269 5.82 4.33 12.49
N VAL A 270 6.53 3.85 11.47
CA VAL A 270 7.64 4.59 10.84
C VAL A 270 7.13 5.84 10.13
N THR A 271 6.02 5.77 9.37
CA THR A 271 5.36 6.93 8.76
C THR A 271 5.08 7.99 9.82
N ILE A 272 4.41 7.63 10.92
CA ILE A 272 4.06 8.57 11.99
C ILE A 272 5.34 9.20 12.58
N ASN A 273 6.34 8.40 12.94
CA ASN A 273 7.58 8.90 13.51
C ASN A 273 8.32 9.85 12.56
N MET A 274 8.40 9.51 11.27
CA MET A 274 9.01 10.35 10.25
C MET A 274 8.28 11.67 10.11
N LEU A 275 6.94 11.64 10.01
CA LEU A 275 6.14 12.85 9.84
C LEU A 275 6.14 13.72 11.10
N GLU A 276 6.02 13.15 12.30
CA GLU A 276 6.06 13.90 13.57
C GLU A 276 7.42 14.56 13.82
N SER A 277 8.50 14.07 13.20
CA SER A 277 9.83 14.70 13.29
C SER A 277 9.98 15.98 12.47
N LEU A 278 9.06 16.24 11.51
CA LEU A 278 9.16 17.38 10.61
C LEU A 278 8.65 18.68 11.27
N PRO A 279 9.35 19.82 11.08
CA PRO A 279 8.96 21.10 11.66
C PRO A 279 7.83 21.76 10.86
N TYR A 280 6.61 21.21 10.93
CA TYR A 280 5.50 21.70 10.14
C TYR A 280 5.10 23.16 10.46
N PRO A 281 4.85 23.99 9.43
CA PRO A 281 4.15 25.26 9.63
C PRO A 281 2.74 25.00 10.16
N LYS A 282 2.10 26.04 10.74
CA LYS A 282 0.78 25.92 11.38
C LYS A 282 -0.28 25.21 10.51
N GLY A 283 -0.26 25.46 9.20
CA GLY A 283 -1.22 24.89 8.25
C GLY A 283 -0.90 23.49 7.72
N LEU A 284 0.10 22.79 8.29
CA LEU A 284 0.47 21.41 7.94
C LEU A 284 0.62 20.49 9.18
N ARG A 285 0.19 20.92 10.36
CA ARG A 285 0.40 20.20 11.63
C ARG A 285 -0.40 18.90 11.75
N ARG A 286 -1.47 18.73 11.00
CA ARG A 286 -2.35 17.54 11.02
C ARG A 286 -1.90 16.48 10.02
N VAL A 287 -0.87 16.75 9.20
CA VAL A 287 -0.31 15.77 8.26
C VAL A 287 -0.03 14.41 8.93
N PRO A 288 0.64 14.32 10.10
CA PRO A 288 0.88 13.03 10.75
C PRO A 288 -0.39 12.30 11.21
N GLU A 289 -1.44 13.04 11.60
CA GLU A 289 -2.70 12.44 12.04
C GLU A 289 -3.49 11.88 10.85
N TYR A 290 -3.61 12.66 9.77
CA TYR A 290 -4.25 12.23 8.53
C TYR A 290 -3.53 11.02 7.93
N ALA A 291 -2.22 11.15 7.73
CA ALA A 291 -1.37 10.11 7.16
C ALA A 291 -1.27 8.88 8.06
N GLY A 292 -1.17 9.04 9.38
CA GLY A 292 -1.01 7.90 10.30
C GLY A 292 -2.27 7.09 10.55
N GLY A 293 -3.45 7.63 10.24
CA GLY A 293 -4.74 7.04 10.57
C GLY A 293 -5.35 6.12 9.49
N HIS A 294 -4.76 5.99 8.31
CA HIS A 294 -5.42 5.32 7.17
C HIS A 294 -5.56 3.78 7.33
N HIS A 295 -4.86 3.15 8.28
CA HIS A 295 -5.04 1.74 8.65
C HIS A 295 -5.87 1.51 9.92
N GLU A 296 -6.39 2.58 10.52
CA GLU A 296 -7.33 2.47 11.63
C GLU A 296 -8.71 2.02 11.13
N ARG A 297 -9.45 1.30 11.98
CA ARG A 297 -10.76 0.73 11.65
C ARG A 297 -11.83 1.32 12.55
N MET A 298 -13.06 1.43 12.06
CA MET A 298 -14.15 2.07 12.81
C MET A 298 -14.45 1.34 14.13
N ASP A 299 -14.21 0.02 14.17
CA ASP A 299 -14.37 -0.85 15.34
C ASP A 299 -13.21 -0.81 16.36
N GLY A 300 -12.12 -0.09 16.07
CA GLY A 300 -10.92 -0.02 16.92
C GLY A 300 -9.96 -1.22 16.81
N THR A 301 -10.17 -2.12 15.85
CA THR A 301 -9.27 -3.27 15.60
C THR A 301 -8.19 -2.97 14.55
N GLY A 302 -8.14 -1.72 14.08
CA GLY A 302 -7.08 -1.22 13.20
C GLY A 302 -5.76 -0.98 13.94
N TYR A 303 -4.81 -0.39 13.24
CA TYR A 303 -3.47 -0.14 13.76
C TYR A 303 -2.93 1.21 13.23
N PRO A 304 -1.95 1.84 13.91
CA PRO A 304 -1.17 1.33 15.05
C PRO A 304 -1.72 1.67 16.43
N LYS A 305 -2.68 2.60 16.55
CA LYS A 305 -3.21 3.11 17.83
C LYS A 305 -4.52 2.43 18.25
N GLY A 306 -5.22 1.75 17.33
CA GLY A 306 -6.48 1.08 17.62
C GLY A 306 -7.62 2.07 17.86
N LEU A 307 -7.64 3.15 17.08
CA LEU A 307 -8.60 4.24 17.22
C LEU A 307 -9.98 3.78 16.74
N ARG A 308 -11.02 4.17 17.49
CA ARG A 308 -12.42 4.03 17.06
C ARG A 308 -12.84 5.19 16.17
N ARG A 309 -13.95 5.01 15.46
CA ARG A 309 -14.55 5.99 14.54
C ARG A 309 -14.58 7.43 15.07
N ASP A 310 -15.03 7.60 16.31
CA ASP A 310 -15.21 8.90 16.99
C ASP A 310 -13.89 9.56 17.40
N GLN A 311 -12.80 8.80 17.43
CA GLN A 311 -11.45 9.28 17.75
C GLN A 311 -10.67 9.72 16.49
N MET A 312 -11.24 9.51 15.30
CA MET A 312 -10.61 9.83 14.03
C MET A 312 -11.27 11.02 13.33
N SER A 313 -10.44 11.88 12.76
CA SER A 313 -10.93 12.94 11.89
C SER A 313 -11.59 12.36 10.63
N ILE A 314 -12.52 13.10 10.02
CA ILE A 314 -13.09 12.72 8.71
C ILE A 314 -11.99 12.58 7.65
N PRO A 315 -10.99 13.48 7.54
CA PRO A 315 -9.89 13.32 6.59
C PRO A 315 -9.11 12.00 6.72
N ALA A 316 -8.77 11.57 7.95
CA ALA A 316 -8.10 10.28 8.18
C ALA A 316 -8.98 9.10 7.71
N ARG A 317 -10.28 9.15 7.98
CA ARG A 317 -11.24 8.13 7.53
C ARG A 317 -11.43 8.12 6.00
N ILE A 318 -11.38 9.29 5.36
CA ILE A 318 -11.40 9.41 3.90
C ILE A 318 -10.17 8.73 3.28
N MET A 319 -8.98 8.98 3.85
CA MET A 319 -7.75 8.37 3.36
C MET A 319 -7.80 6.84 3.41
N GLY A 320 -8.34 6.25 4.48
CA GLY A 320 -8.51 4.79 4.57
C GLY A 320 -9.41 4.23 3.47
N VAL A 321 -10.52 4.89 3.14
CA VAL A 321 -11.40 4.46 2.02
C VAL A 321 -10.68 4.60 0.68
N ALA A 322 -9.98 5.72 0.46
CA ALA A 322 -9.26 5.99 -0.77
C ALA A 322 -8.13 4.97 -1.03
N ASP A 323 -7.30 4.72 -0.01
CA ASP A 323 -6.20 3.76 -0.05
C ASP A 323 -6.70 2.34 -0.38
N ILE A 324 -7.72 1.86 0.34
CA ILE A 324 -8.26 0.51 0.13
C ILE A 324 -8.85 0.36 -1.28
N PHE A 325 -9.62 1.34 -1.75
CA PHE A 325 -10.22 1.27 -3.09
C PHE A 325 -9.16 1.28 -4.19
N GLU A 326 -8.16 2.16 -4.08
CA GLU A 326 -7.03 2.22 -5.00
C GLU A 326 -6.32 0.87 -5.02
N ALA A 327 -5.97 0.34 -3.85
CA ALA A 327 -5.21 -0.90 -3.73
C ALA A 327 -5.96 -2.14 -4.29
N LEU A 328 -7.29 -2.16 -4.23
CA LEU A 328 -8.12 -3.23 -4.79
C LEU A 328 -8.29 -3.14 -6.32
N THR A 329 -8.21 -1.92 -6.88
CA THR A 329 -8.40 -1.66 -8.32
C THR A 329 -7.09 -1.63 -9.10
N SER A 330 -5.94 -1.46 -8.44
CA SER A 330 -4.62 -1.47 -9.08
C SER A 330 -4.34 -2.80 -9.80
N LYS A 331 -3.77 -2.69 -11.00
CA LYS A 331 -3.33 -3.81 -11.85
C LYS A 331 -1.94 -4.33 -11.52
N ASP A 332 -1.17 -3.58 -10.74
CA ASP A 332 0.28 -3.71 -10.67
C ASP A 332 0.74 -4.90 -9.82
N ARG A 333 -0.18 -5.70 -9.26
CA ARG A 333 0.15 -6.88 -8.44
C ARG A 333 0.20 -8.16 -9.30
N PRO A 334 1.39 -8.70 -9.65
CA PRO A 334 1.54 -9.80 -10.62
C PRO A 334 0.90 -11.12 -10.17
N TYR A 335 0.58 -11.27 -8.89
CA TYR A 335 -0.01 -12.48 -8.32
C TYR A 335 -1.55 -12.42 -8.24
N LYS A 336 -2.18 -11.30 -8.60
CA LYS A 336 -3.64 -11.15 -8.58
C LYS A 336 -4.12 -10.42 -9.83
N LYS A 337 -5.04 -11.05 -10.56
CA LYS A 337 -5.81 -10.35 -11.60
C LYS A 337 -6.53 -9.17 -10.94
N ALA A 338 -6.41 -7.99 -11.52
CA ALA A 338 -7.10 -6.80 -11.06
C ALA A 338 -8.61 -7.06 -10.99
N LYS A 339 -9.25 -6.58 -9.93
CA LYS A 339 -10.69 -6.80 -9.72
C LYS A 339 -11.50 -5.88 -10.63
N THR A 340 -12.70 -6.33 -10.98
CA THR A 340 -13.68 -5.45 -11.61
C THR A 340 -14.17 -4.43 -10.60
N LEU A 341 -14.80 -3.38 -11.12
CA LEU A 341 -15.38 -2.34 -10.30
C LEU A 341 -16.48 -2.92 -9.40
N SER A 342 -17.37 -3.76 -9.92
CA SER A 342 -18.42 -4.41 -9.12
C SER A 342 -17.87 -5.28 -7.98
N ASP A 343 -16.84 -6.09 -8.25
CA ASP A 343 -16.18 -6.93 -7.23
C ASP A 343 -15.56 -6.06 -6.13
N THR A 344 -14.91 -4.97 -6.52
CA THR A 344 -14.28 -4.04 -5.58
C THR A 344 -15.32 -3.36 -4.68
N LEU A 345 -16.42 -2.87 -5.27
CA LEU A 345 -17.50 -2.22 -4.51
C LEU A 345 -18.18 -3.21 -3.56
N ASN A 346 -18.35 -4.48 -3.94
CA ASN A 346 -18.86 -5.52 -3.05
C ASN A 346 -17.90 -5.81 -1.89
N ILE A 347 -16.59 -5.82 -2.12
CA ILE A 347 -15.60 -5.96 -1.04
C ILE A 347 -15.68 -4.78 -0.08
N LEU A 348 -15.69 -3.55 -0.59
CA LEU A 348 -15.85 -2.35 0.24
C LEU A 348 -17.17 -2.35 1.02
N GLY A 349 -18.25 -2.79 0.40
CA GLY A 349 -19.55 -2.96 1.03
C GLY A 349 -19.51 -3.93 2.23
N ASN A 350 -18.87 -5.08 2.06
CA ASN A 350 -18.61 -6.00 3.17
C ASN A 350 -17.68 -5.38 4.23
N MET A 351 -16.69 -4.58 3.83
CA MET A 351 -15.81 -3.86 4.76
C MET A 351 -16.59 -2.82 5.57
N LYS A 352 -17.56 -2.12 4.98
CA LYS A 352 -18.50 -1.24 5.68
C LYS A 352 -19.30 -2.01 6.73
N LEU A 353 -19.94 -3.11 6.32
CA LEU A 353 -20.75 -3.94 7.24
C LEU A 353 -19.94 -4.48 8.42
N ASN A 354 -18.66 -4.77 8.20
CA ASN A 354 -17.72 -5.22 9.23
C ASN A 354 -16.98 -4.07 9.94
N GLN A 355 -17.47 -2.82 9.83
CA GLN A 355 -16.88 -1.64 10.49
C GLN A 355 -15.38 -1.44 10.22
N HIS A 356 -14.90 -1.91 9.06
CA HIS A 356 -13.52 -1.70 8.64
C HIS A 356 -13.34 -0.27 8.12
N ILE A 357 -14.26 0.18 7.25
CA ILE A 357 -14.27 1.52 6.69
C ILE A 357 -15.44 2.33 7.24
N ASP A 358 -15.39 3.64 7.06
CA ASP A 358 -16.46 4.52 7.51
C ASP A 358 -17.73 4.37 6.65
N PRO A 359 -18.90 4.09 7.25
CA PRO A 359 -20.13 3.86 6.51
C PRO A 359 -20.64 5.11 5.77
N ASP A 360 -20.49 6.29 6.36
CA ASP A 360 -21.01 7.53 5.75
C ASP A 360 -20.14 7.96 4.56
N ILE A 361 -18.81 7.74 4.65
CA ILE A 361 -17.89 8.01 3.53
C ILE A 361 -18.12 7.00 2.39
N PHE A 362 -18.34 5.72 2.70
CA PHE A 362 -18.69 4.74 1.68
C PHE A 362 -20.01 5.11 0.98
N ASP A 363 -21.04 5.51 1.72
CA ASP A 363 -22.32 5.89 1.12
C ASP A 363 -22.20 7.14 0.24
N LEU A 364 -21.40 8.12 0.67
CA LEU A 364 -21.05 9.27 -0.16
C LEU A 364 -20.30 8.84 -1.44
N PHE A 365 -19.34 7.92 -1.33
CA PHE A 365 -18.54 7.42 -2.43
C PHE A 365 -19.40 6.80 -3.53
N ILE A 366 -20.42 6.01 -3.15
CA ILE A 366 -21.36 5.40 -4.08
C ILE A 366 -22.35 6.43 -4.64
N ARG A 367 -23.03 7.18 -3.76
CA ARG A 367 -24.09 8.13 -4.13
C ARG A 367 -23.62 9.19 -5.13
N GLU A 368 -22.43 9.75 -4.91
CA GLU A 368 -21.83 10.79 -5.75
C GLU A 368 -21.03 10.22 -6.94
N LYS A 369 -21.14 8.90 -7.16
CA LYS A 369 -20.46 8.14 -8.23
C LYS A 369 -18.98 8.47 -8.34
N ILE A 370 -18.32 8.69 -7.20
CA ILE A 370 -16.91 9.05 -7.15
C ILE A 370 -16.07 7.86 -7.64
N TYR A 371 -16.48 6.64 -7.31
CA TYR A 371 -15.87 5.40 -7.79
C TYR A 371 -15.81 5.34 -9.32
N LEU A 372 -16.89 5.77 -10.00
CA LEU A 372 -16.99 5.72 -11.45
C LEU A 372 -16.14 6.81 -12.09
N ARG A 373 -16.22 8.05 -11.59
CA ARG A 373 -15.36 9.15 -12.07
C ARG A 373 -13.88 8.83 -11.93
N TYR A 374 -13.49 8.23 -10.80
CA TYR A 374 -12.12 7.77 -10.61
C TYR A 374 -11.76 6.64 -11.58
N ALA A 375 -12.65 5.66 -11.77
CA ALA A 375 -12.43 4.56 -12.70
C ALA A 375 -12.24 5.03 -14.15
N GLU A 376 -13.04 5.98 -14.61
CA GLU A 376 -12.90 6.58 -15.95
C GLU A 376 -11.56 7.28 -16.17
N MET A 377 -10.88 7.71 -15.09
CA MET A 377 -9.59 8.39 -15.16
C MET A 377 -8.40 7.42 -15.11
N PHE A 378 -8.50 6.31 -14.38
CA PHE A 378 -7.34 5.49 -14.01
C PHE A 378 -7.47 3.99 -14.26
N LEU A 379 -8.68 3.47 -14.46
CA LEU A 379 -8.91 2.04 -14.67
C LEU A 379 -9.03 1.75 -16.16
N ASP A 380 -8.57 0.57 -16.57
CA ASP A 380 -8.78 0.12 -17.95
C ASP A 380 -10.24 -0.25 -18.19
N SER A 381 -10.70 -0.10 -19.42
CA SER A 381 -12.09 -0.38 -19.82
C SER A 381 -12.58 -1.80 -19.46
N GLU A 382 -11.68 -2.78 -19.39
CA GLU A 382 -12.01 -4.16 -18.98
C GLU A 382 -12.38 -4.31 -17.50
N GLN A 383 -11.96 -3.37 -16.64
CA GLN A 383 -12.30 -3.37 -15.22
C GLN A 383 -13.62 -2.65 -14.93
N ILE A 384 -14.09 -1.79 -15.85
CA ILE A 384 -15.28 -0.96 -15.69
C ILE A 384 -16.49 -1.71 -16.21
N ASP A 385 -17.03 -2.59 -15.38
CA ASP A 385 -18.27 -3.31 -15.66
C ASP A 385 -19.52 -2.52 -15.24
N THR A 386 -20.69 -2.93 -15.74
CA THR A 386 -21.95 -2.24 -15.44
C THR A 386 -22.30 -2.38 -13.96
N ILE A 387 -22.43 -1.24 -13.28
CA ILE A 387 -22.77 -1.20 -11.85
C ILE A 387 -24.27 -0.98 -11.65
N ASP A 388 -24.88 -1.90 -10.90
CA ASP A 388 -26.24 -1.76 -10.38
C ASP A 388 -26.15 -1.43 -8.89
N GLU A 389 -26.31 -0.15 -8.54
CA GLU A 389 -26.16 0.35 -7.17
C GLU A 389 -27.07 -0.35 -6.17
N SER A 390 -28.25 -0.83 -6.60
CA SER A 390 -29.20 -1.57 -5.75
C SER A 390 -28.71 -2.94 -5.29
N LYS A 391 -27.63 -3.45 -5.90
CA LYS A 391 -27.01 -4.74 -5.59
C LYS A 391 -25.70 -4.61 -4.83
N ILE A 392 -25.23 -3.39 -4.58
CA ILE A 392 -24.00 -3.17 -3.83
C ILE A 392 -24.26 -3.55 -2.37
N VAL A 393 -23.51 -4.52 -1.88
CA VAL A 393 -23.65 -5.00 -0.50
C VAL A 393 -23.47 -3.85 0.49
N GLY A 394 -24.44 -3.64 1.38
CA GLY A 394 -24.34 -2.65 2.44
C GLY A 394 -24.54 -1.19 2.03
N TYR A 395 -24.87 -0.89 0.76
CA TYR A 395 -25.32 0.43 0.32
C TYR A 395 -26.85 0.53 0.35
#